data_AF-A0AB37LXW1-F1
#
_entry.id   AF-A0AB37LXW1-F1
#
_cell.length_a   1.000
_cell.length_b   1.000
_cell.length_c   1.000
_cell.angle_alpha   90.00
_cell.angle_beta   90.00
_cell.angle_gamma   90.00
#
_symmetry.space_group_name_H-M   'P 1'
#
loop_
_entity.id
_entity.type
_entity.pdbx_description
1 polymer ?
#
loop_
_entity_poly.entity_id
_entity_poly.type
_entity_poly.pdbx_seq_one_letter_code
_entity_poly.pdbx_strand_id
1 'polypeptide(L)'
;MYKIINTLFTLLLILPVMGQTSDLNNSFRITANREDGRFSSSRGAVQYMLKQKPAFTFNPAFTATEFKKWQLGLCSTMKELIRFPEVKDQPAPVRIKMVQRDGYRVEKWESYPLPGSVVPYLVLIPNGIDTTQDKVPSVLCIPGFGGSKEELAGETEGDYGLTSLPVKPVRKNAMALRYVKKGLVAVAVDNPSCGELSDNGYFDYLNTSRILLEVGWSYLGLTAWQDWNILNWMKAQSYIDKERVIISGFSLGTEPLMVLGVLDPSIYAFVYNDFLCRTLERILVMTKPDEKGRRPFPNSIEHLIPGFLTQFDFPDLVAALAPRPVICTEGGLDRDFELIKEAYQIVGKPDNFTFYHYKKFANPKDRQQIDRVPEGIDLDTFFQVVNVDPKNHYFKAELVLPWIDKVLK
;
A
#
# COMPACT_ATOMS: atom_id res chain seq x y z
N MET A 1 -69.42 -2.59 5.58
CA MET A 1 -69.67 -2.43 4.13
C MET A 1 -68.32 -2.40 3.41
N TYR A 2 -68.01 -3.51 2.72
CA TYR A 2 -67.00 -3.72 1.65
C TYR A 2 -65.53 -3.34 1.97
N LYS A 3 -64.55 -4.23 2.19
CA LYS A 3 -64.21 -5.59 1.72
C LYS A 3 -64.10 -5.73 0.18
N ILE A 4 -62.86 -6.06 -0.23
CA ILE A 4 -62.41 -6.70 -1.48
C ILE A 4 -62.20 -5.73 -2.66
N ILE A 5 -60.94 -5.60 -3.10
CA ILE A 5 -60.52 -5.77 -4.52
C ILE A 5 -58.97 -5.94 -4.57
N ASN A 6 -58.60 -7.17 -4.94
CA ASN A 6 -57.51 -7.60 -5.81
C ASN A 6 -56.03 -7.39 -5.43
N THR A 7 -55.53 -8.39 -4.70
CA THR A 7 -54.47 -9.32 -5.15
C THR A 7 -54.16 -9.27 -6.65
N LEU A 8 -53.00 -8.74 -7.05
CA LEU A 8 -52.30 -9.03 -8.32
C LEU A 8 -50.99 -8.22 -8.42
N PHE A 9 -49.92 -8.65 -7.73
CA PHE A 9 -48.53 -8.32 -8.10
C PHE A 9 -47.56 -9.28 -7.38
N THR A 10 -47.75 -10.59 -7.58
CA THR A 10 -46.79 -11.62 -7.16
C THR A 10 -46.64 -12.63 -8.30
N LEU A 11 -45.98 -12.19 -9.36
CA LEU A 11 -45.42 -13.05 -10.41
C LEU A 11 -44.43 -12.21 -11.23
N LEU A 12 -43.33 -11.83 -10.58
CA LEU A 12 -42.13 -11.43 -11.31
C LEU A 12 -41.39 -12.73 -11.66
N LEU A 13 -41.38 -13.01 -12.97
CA LEU A 13 -40.74 -14.15 -13.59
C LEU A 13 -39.31 -14.36 -13.04
N ILE A 14 -39.10 -15.49 -12.36
CA ILE A 14 -37.77 -16.10 -12.31
C ILE A 14 -37.54 -16.70 -13.69
N LEU A 15 -36.97 -15.92 -14.59
CA LEU A 15 -36.36 -16.47 -15.80
C LEU A 15 -35.04 -17.11 -15.37
N PRO A 16 -34.85 -18.43 -15.50
CA PRO A 16 -33.51 -18.98 -15.42
C PRO A 16 -32.76 -18.43 -16.63
N VAL A 17 -31.80 -17.54 -16.39
CA VAL A 17 -30.81 -17.20 -17.41
C VAL A 17 -30.05 -18.49 -17.68
N MET A 18 -30.44 -19.19 -18.76
CA MET A 18 -29.64 -20.29 -19.30
C MET A 18 -28.29 -19.69 -19.68
N GLY A 19 -27.28 -19.95 -18.85
CA GLY A 19 -25.90 -19.62 -19.18
C GLY A 19 -25.54 -20.29 -20.50
N GLN A 20 -25.08 -19.50 -21.46
CA GLN A 20 -24.44 -20.05 -22.66
C GLN A 20 -23.31 -20.96 -22.20
N THR A 21 -23.37 -22.23 -22.58
CA THR A 21 -22.28 -23.19 -22.40
C THR A 21 -21.12 -22.73 -23.28
N SER A 22 -20.24 -21.89 -22.72
CA SER A 22 -18.96 -21.58 -23.34
C SER A 22 -18.01 -22.74 -23.11
N ASP A 23 -17.36 -23.18 -24.17
CA ASP A 23 -16.28 -24.16 -24.14
C ASP A 23 -15.16 -23.66 -23.21
N LEU A 24 -15.12 -24.19 -21.98
CA LEU A 24 -14.30 -23.65 -20.89
C LEU A 24 -12.80 -23.74 -21.18
N ASN A 25 -12.38 -24.64 -22.07
CA ASN A 25 -10.97 -24.85 -22.41
C ASN A 25 -10.35 -23.73 -23.25
N ASN A 26 -11.17 -22.90 -23.93
CA ASN A 26 -10.72 -21.71 -24.68
C ASN A 26 -11.07 -20.39 -23.95
N SER A 27 -11.64 -20.49 -22.74
CA SER A 27 -12.32 -19.38 -22.04
C SER A 27 -11.43 -18.55 -21.10
N PHE A 28 -10.16 -18.93 -20.93
CA PHE A 28 -9.30 -18.31 -19.92
C PHE A 28 -8.81 -16.93 -20.35
N ARG A 29 -8.57 -16.72 -21.64
CA ARG A 29 -8.19 -15.42 -22.21
C ARG A 29 -9.42 -14.61 -22.61
N ILE A 30 -9.26 -13.29 -22.63
CA ILE A 30 -10.28 -12.37 -23.12
C ILE A 30 -9.89 -11.92 -24.53
N THR A 31 -10.45 -12.59 -25.54
CA THR A 31 -10.18 -12.37 -26.96
C THR A 31 -11.42 -11.87 -27.71
N ALA A 32 -11.19 -11.08 -28.76
CA ALA A 32 -12.25 -10.73 -29.70
C ALA A 32 -12.46 -11.88 -30.70
N ASN A 33 -13.71 -12.30 -30.88
CA ASN A 33 -14.07 -13.39 -31.80
C ASN A 33 -14.64 -12.88 -33.14
N ARG A 34 -14.34 -11.61 -33.46
CA ARG A 34 -14.79 -10.94 -34.68
C ARG A 34 -13.57 -10.55 -35.52
N GLU A 35 -13.72 -10.61 -36.84
CA GLU A 35 -12.65 -10.21 -37.78
C GLU A 35 -12.20 -8.76 -37.61
N ASP A 36 -13.11 -7.88 -37.16
CA ASP A 36 -12.82 -6.47 -36.88
C ASP A 36 -12.09 -6.23 -35.54
N GLY A 37 -11.76 -7.30 -34.79
CA GLY A 37 -11.07 -7.23 -33.51
C GLY A 37 -11.88 -6.60 -32.37
N ARG A 38 -13.19 -6.37 -32.55
CA ARG A 38 -14.05 -5.74 -31.54
C ARG A 38 -14.64 -6.77 -30.59
N PHE A 39 -14.85 -6.35 -29.34
CA PHE A 39 -15.49 -7.17 -28.31
C PHE A 39 -17.00 -6.95 -28.31
N SER A 40 -17.78 -8.03 -28.38
CA SER A 40 -19.22 -7.98 -28.13
C SER A 40 -19.54 -7.90 -26.64
N SER A 41 -18.66 -8.41 -25.76
CA SER A 41 -18.87 -8.38 -24.31
C SER A 41 -18.39 -7.06 -23.72
N SER A 42 -19.19 -6.46 -22.82
CA SER A 42 -18.80 -5.23 -22.10
C SER A 42 -17.51 -5.44 -21.32
N ARG A 43 -17.32 -6.61 -20.69
CA ARG A 43 -16.08 -6.97 -19.98
C ARG A 43 -14.86 -6.93 -20.89
N GLY A 44 -14.97 -7.48 -22.10
CA GLY A 44 -13.90 -7.45 -23.10
C GLY A 44 -13.60 -6.03 -23.58
N ALA A 45 -14.64 -5.24 -23.85
CA ALA A 45 -14.50 -3.85 -24.28
C ALA A 45 -13.77 -2.99 -23.23
N VAL A 46 -14.16 -3.05 -21.95
CA VAL A 46 -13.49 -2.27 -20.89
C VAL A 46 -12.08 -2.78 -20.59
N GLN A 47 -11.83 -4.10 -20.72
CA GLN A 47 -10.47 -4.62 -20.58
C GLN A 47 -9.55 -4.14 -21.70
N TYR A 48 -10.09 -4.03 -22.93
CA TYR A 48 -9.35 -3.47 -24.05
C TYR A 48 -8.97 -2.01 -23.80
N MET A 49 -9.85 -1.22 -23.17
CA MET A 49 -9.55 0.17 -22.78
C MET A 49 -8.37 0.26 -21.81
N LEU A 50 -8.20 -0.72 -20.91
CA LEU A 50 -7.09 -0.77 -19.96
C LEU A 50 -5.74 -1.18 -20.58
N LYS A 51 -5.69 -1.65 -21.83
CA LYS A 51 -4.41 -2.01 -22.49
C LYS A 51 -3.55 -0.79 -22.86
N GLN A 52 -4.04 0.43 -22.62
CA GLN A 52 -3.29 1.64 -22.88
C GLN A 52 -2.12 1.78 -21.90
N LYS A 53 -0.98 2.25 -22.42
CA LYS A 53 0.21 2.52 -21.61
C LYS A 53 -0.06 3.72 -20.68
N PRO A 54 0.24 3.64 -19.37
CA PRO A 54 0.14 4.78 -18.47
C PRO A 54 0.99 5.98 -18.93
N ALA A 55 0.49 7.20 -18.73
CA ALA A 55 1.12 8.43 -19.26
C ALA A 55 2.54 8.68 -18.71
N PHE A 56 2.79 8.33 -17.46
CA PHE A 56 4.05 8.46 -16.73
C PHE A 56 4.75 7.13 -16.49
N THR A 57 4.56 6.13 -17.37
CA THR A 57 5.43 4.95 -17.35
C THR A 57 6.90 5.36 -17.52
N PHE A 58 7.76 4.90 -16.61
CA PHE A 58 9.18 5.24 -16.62
C PHE A 58 9.87 4.76 -17.91
N ASN A 59 10.83 5.56 -18.39
CA ASN A 59 11.65 5.26 -19.56
C ASN A 59 13.13 5.17 -19.14
N PRO A 60 13.78 3.99 -19.24
CA PRO A 60 15.19 3.84 -18.86
C PRO A 60 16.15 4.61 -19.77
N ALA A 61 15.68 5.12 -20.91
CA ALA A 61 16.48 5.96 -21.80
C ALA A 61 16.49 7.46 -21.42
N PHE A 62 15.85 7.86 -20.31
CA PHE A 62 15.88 9.25 -19.88
C PHE A 62 17.30 9.71 -19.51
N THR A 63 17.64 10.92 -19.92
CA THR A 63 18.71 11.70 -19.27
C THR A 63 18.31 12.10 -17.85
N ALA A 64 19.27 12.48 -17.01
CA ALA A 64 18.98 12.96 -15.65
C ALA A 64 18.00 14.16 -15.62
N THR A 65 18.06 15.03 -16.64
CA THR A 65 17.14 16.18 -16.75
C THR A 65 15.72 15.74 -17.11
N GLU A 66 15.57 14.83 -18.07
CA GLU A 66 14.26 14.27 -18.44
C GLU A 66 13.66 13.47 -17.30
N PHE A 67 14.48 12.69 -16.59
CA PHE A 67 14.08 11.97 -15.39
C PHE A 67 13.51 12.91 -14.33
N LYS A 68 14.20 14.03 -14.05
CA LYS A 68 13.72 15.01 -13.08
C LYS A 68 12.39 15.64 -13.52
N LYS A 69 12.24 15.94 -14.80
CA LYS A 69 10.98 16.45 -15.38
C LYS A 69 9.85 15.43 -15.24
N TRP A 70 10.13 14.16 -15.53
CA TRP A 70 9.19 13.05 -15.36
C TRP A 70 8.75 12.90 -13.90
N GLN A 71 9.68 12.91 -12.95
CA GLN A 71 9.36 12.86 -11.51
C GLN A 71 8.45 14.01 -11.07
N LEU A 72 8.71 15.24 -11.53
CA LEU A 72 7.89 16.40 -11.18
C LEU A 72 6.46 16.30 -11.75
N GLY A 73 6.32 15.85 -13.00
CA GLY A 73 5.02 15.62 -13.61
C GLY A 73 4.23 14.50 -12.94
N LEU A 74 4.91 13.41 -12.58
CA LEU A 74 4.32 12.30 -11.82
C LEU A 74 3.87 12.77 -10.42
N CYS A 75 4.67 13.58 -9.73
CA CYS A 75 4.32 14.18 -8.44
C CYS A 75 3.08 15.08 -8.53
N SER A 76 3.01 15.95 -9.55
CA SER A 76 1.82 16.79 -9.79
C SER A 76 0.57 15.94 -10.02
N THR A 77 0.69 14.89 -10.82
CA THR A 77 -0.41 13.98 -11.14
C THR A 77 -0.86 13.17 -9.92
N MET A 78 0.09 12.70 -9.08
CA MET A 78 -0.24 12.06 -7.81
C MET A 78 -1.03 13.00 -6.90
N LYS A 79 -0.63 14.28 -6.80
CA LYS A 79 -1.36 15.28 -6.01
C LYS A 79 -2.80 15.48 -6.49
N GLU A 80 -3.00 15.53 -7.81
CA GLU A 80 -4.32 15.64 -8.43
C GLU A 80 -5.22 14.43 -8.16
N LEU A 81 -4.67 13.21 -8.17
CA LEU A 81 -5.42 11.97 -7.96
C LEU A 81 -5.75 11.70 -6.48
N ILE A 82 -4.81 11.99 -5.59
CA ILE A 82 -4.95 11.72 -4.14
C ILE A 82 -5.84 12.77 -3.46
N ARG A 83 -5.93 13.98 -4.04
CA ARG A 83 -6.86 15.05 -3.64
C ARG A 83 -6.77 15.40 -2.16
N PHE A 84 -5.56 15.63 -1.65
CA PHE A 84 -5.38 16.13 -0.29
C PHE A 84 -6.22 17.41 -0.07
N PRO A 85 -7.06 17.44 0.97
CA PRO A 85 -7.95 18.56 1.21
C PRO A 85 -7.19 19.77 1.76
N GLU A 86 -7.73 20.96 1.52
CA GLU A 86 -7.30 22.17 2.22
C GLU A 86 -8.10 22.30 3.52
N VAL A 87 -7.51 21.86 4.62
CA VAL A 87 -8.13 21.91 5.96
C VAL A 87 -7.42 22.97 6.79
N LYS A 88 -8.18 23.84 7.45
CA LYS A 88 -7.68 24.88 8.36
C LYS A 88 -8.24 24.69 9.77
N ASP A 89 -7.58 25.33 10.72
CA ASP A 89 -8.08 25.51 12.10
C ASP A 89 -8.38 24.21 12.86
N GLN A 90 -7.69 23.12 12.52
CA GLN A 90 -7.75 21.90 13.33
C GLN A 90 -6.85 22.04 14.57
N PRO A 91 -7.23 21.46 15.71
CA PRO A 91 -6.38 21.45 16.91
C PRO A 91 -5.04 20.77 16.66
N ALA A 92 -4.01 21.20 17.38
CA ALA A 92 -2.72 20.52 17.37
C ALA A 92 -2.84 19.11 17.96
N PRO A 93 -2.03 18.13 17.50
CA PRO A 93 -2.03 16.81 18.09
C PRO A 93 -1.69 16.82 19.59
N VAL A 94 -2.35 15.96 20.36
CA VAL A 94 -2.19 15.90 21.82
C VAL A 94 -1.78 14.52 22.29
N ARG A 95 -0.90 14.46 23.30
CA ARG A 95 -0.52 13.22 23.97
C ARG A 95 -1.57 12.90 25.04
N ILE A 96 -2.25 11.77 24.90
CA ILE A 96 -3.31 11.35 25.81
C ILE A 96 -2.87 10.25 26.79
N LYS A 97 -1.79 9.51 26.47
CA LYS A 97 -1.25 8.47 27.34
C LYS A 97 0.26 8.36 27.20
N MET A 98 0.92 7.97 28.28
CA MET A 98 2.30 7.49 28.26
C MET A 98 2.40 6.28 29.20
N VAL A 99 3.06 5.22 28.75
CA VAL A 99 3.37 4.05 29.55
C VAL A 99 4.84 3.66 29.36
N GLN A 100 5.51 3.37 30.47
CA GLN A 100 6.89 2.86 30.43
C GLN A 100 6.89 1.39 30.03
N ARG A 101 7.89 0.99 29.23
CA ARG A 101 8.23 -0.39 28.89
C ARG A 101 9.71 -0.64 29.17
N ASP A 102 10.15 -1.87 28.97
CA ASP A 102 11.55 -2.26 29.14
C ASP A 102 12.42 -1.66 28.01
N GLY A 103 13.20 -0.64 28.36
CA GLY A 103 14.14 0.05 27.45
C GLY A 103 13.55 1.19 26.60
N TYR A 104 12.24 1.43 26.65
CA TYR A 104 11.57 2.49 25.89
C TYR A 104 10.24 2.89 26.56
N ARG A 105 9.64 3.99 26.14
CA ARG A 105 8.25 4.36 26.49
C ARG A 105 7.35 4.31 25.26
N VAL A 106 6.08 4.04 25.49
CA VAL A 106 5.02 4.16 24.48
C VAL A 106 4.16 5.36 24.85
N GLU A 107 4.00 6.28 23.92
CA GLU A 107 3.06 7.39 24.01
C GLU A 107 1.91 7.16 23.04
N LYS A 108 0.68 7.45 23.48
CA LYS A 108 -0.48 7.52 22.60
C LYS A 108 -0.83 8.98 22.36
N TRP A 109 -0.98 9.32 21.10
CA TRP A 109 -1.32 10.66 20.64
C TRP A 109 -2.59 10.62 19.82
N GLU A 110 -3.29 11.75 19.77
CA GLU A 110 -4.44 11.99 18.89
C GLU A 110 -4.11 13.10 17.90
N SER A 111 -4.34 12.85 16.62
CA SER A 111 -4.31 13.85 15.54
C SER A 111 -5.74 14.19 15.11
N TYR A 112 -5.97 15.41 14.62
CA TYR A 112 -7.29 15.89 14.19
C TYR A 112 -7.24 16.33 12.72
N PRO A 113 -7.14 15.41 11.74
CA PRO A 113 -6.81 15.76 10.35
C PRO A 113 -7.99 16.33 9.53
N LEU A 114 -9.23 16.19 10.01
CA LEU A 114 -10.46 16.64 9.35
C LEU A 114 -11.50 17.04 10.41
N PRO A 115 -12.44 17.95 10.09
CA PRO A 115 -13.58 18.22 10.95
C PRO A 115 -14.34 16.94 11.29
N GLY A 116 -14.51 16.65 12.58
CA GLY A 116 -15.17 15.43 13.05
C GLY A 116 -14.31 14.16 13.00
N SER A 117 -13.02 14.27 12.68
CA SER A 117 -12.07 13.14 12.65
C SER A 117 -11.06 13.25 13.77
N VAL A 118 -10.84 12.14 14.49
CA VAL A 118 -9.71 11.92 15.38
C VAL A 118 -8.96 10.68 14.89
N VAL A 119 -7.63 10.75 14.83
CA VAL A 119 -6.76 9.66 14.40
C VAL A 119 -5.71 9.41 15.46
N PRO A 120 -5.89 8.37 16.30
CA PRO A 120 -4.90 8.00 17.29
C PRO A 120 -3.69 7.30 16.67
N TYR A 121 -2.50 7.55 17.21
CA TYR A 121 -1.26 6.88 16.81
C TYR A 121 -0.36 6.60 18.03
N LEU A 122 0.54 5.64 17.88
CA LEU A 122 1.49 5.26 18.93
C LEU A 122 2.89 5.75 18.58
N VAL A 123 3.62 6.24 19.58
CA VAL A 123 5.00 6.72 19.46
C VAL A 123 5.86 5.96 20.47
N LEU A 124 6.80 5.18 19.97
CA LEU A 124 7.75 4.41 20.76
C LEU A 124 9.08 5.16 20.78
N ILE A 125 9.51 5.55 21.97
CA ILE A 125 10.70 6.40 22.16
C ILE A 125 11.70 5.65 23.06
N PRO A 126 12.92 5.36 22.57
CA PRO A 126 13.97 4.76 23.38
C PRO A 126 14.21 5.54 24.69
N ASN A 127 14.58 4.82 25.75
CA ASN A 127 15.02 5.46 26.99
C ASN A 127 16.30 6.27 26.76
N GLY A 128 16.48 7.34 27.55
CA GLY A 128 17.69 8.16 27.50
C GLY A 128 17.70 9.24 26.43
N ILE A 129 16.67 9.33 25.57
CA ILE A 129 16.52 10.44 24.63
C ILE A 129 16.09 11.71 25.38
N ASP A 130 16.91 12.75 25.32
CA ASP A 130 16.56 14.11 25.71
C ASP A 130 15.69 14.73 24.61
N THR A 131 14.42 14.94 24.92
CA THR A 131 13.46 15.45 23.93
C THR A 131 13.71 16.90 23.49
N THR A 132 14.67 17.60 24.10
CA THR A 132 15.02 19.00 23.80
C THR A 132 16.33 19.15 23.05
N GLN A 133 17.27 18.22 23.21
CA GLN A 133 18.63 18.31 22.65
C GLN A 133 18.90 17.29 21.55
N ASP A 134 18.38 16.07 21.69
CA ASP A 134 18.73 14.99 20.77
C ASP A 134 18.07 15.19 19.40
N LYS A 135 18.68 14.60 18.37
CA LYS A 135 18.10 14.50 17.01
C LYS A 135 18.18 13.05 16.59
N VAL A 136 17.08 12.32 16.77
CA VAL A 136 17.05 10.87 16.60
C VAL A 136 16.39 10.53 15.27
N PRO A 137 16.99 9.64 14.45
CA PRO A 137 16.32 9.09 13.28
C PRO A 137 14.98 8.46 13.68
N SER A 138 13.99 8.59 12.81
CA SER A 138 12.64 8.13 13.10
C SER A 138 12.04 7.33 11.95
N VAL A 139 11.06 6.48 12.27
CA VAL A 139 10.38 5.64 11.30
C VAL A 139 8.87 5.73 11.47
N LEU A 140 8.15 6.10 10.41
CA LEU A 140 6.70 5.93 10.32
C LEU A 140 6.41 4.49 9.85
N CYS A 141 5.67 3.74 10.66
CA CYS A 141 5.37 2.33 10.48
C CYS A 141 3.90 2.16 10.10
N ILE A 142 3.63 1.69 8.88
CA ILE A 142 2.27 1.55 8.33
C ILE A 142 1.92 0.06 8.17
N PRO A 143 0.80 -0.42 8.75
CA PRO A 143 0.47 -1.84 8.81
C PRO A 143 -0.08 -2.36 7.48
N GLY A 144 -0.18 -3.69 7.39
CA GLY A 144 -0.84 -4.38 6.29
C GLY A 144 -2.36 -4.48 6.46
N PHE A 145 -3.00 -5.25 5.59
CA PHE A 145 -4.42 -5.61 5.73
C PHE A 145 -4.68 -6.27 7.08
N GLY A 146 -5.72 -5.81 7.78
CA GLY A 146 -6.14 -6.30 9.08
C GLY A 146 -5.16 -6.06 10.22
N GLY A 147 -4.03 -5.39 9.99
CA GLY A 147 -3.07 -5.05 11.03
C GLY A 147 -3.49 -3.79 11.80
N SER A 148 -2.91 -3.60 12.98
CA SER A 148 -3.10 -2.39 13.80
C SER A 148 -1.79 -1.81 14.31
N LYS A 149 -1.82 -0.55 14.72
CA LYS A 149 -0.68 0.11 15.38
C LYS A 149 -0.23 -0.60 16.65
N GLU A 150 -1.14 -1.25 17.38
CA GLU A 150 -0.79 -2.06 18.55
C GLU A 150 0.03 -3.29 18.16
N GLU A 151 -0.34 -4.00 17.08
CA GLU A 151 0.46 -5.11 16.56
C GLU A 151 1.88 -4.64 16.21
N LEU A 152 1.98 -3.51 15.49
CA LEU A 152 3.27 -2.92 15.12
C LEU A 152 4.12 -2.56 16.35
N ALA A 153 3.48 -2.04 17.40
CA ALA A 153 4.11 -1.70 18.67
C ALA A 153 4.43 -2.91 19.56
N GLY A 154 3.93 -4.10 19.21
CA GLY A 154 4.02 -5.31 20.06
C GLY A 154 3.15 -5.24 21.32
N GLU A 155 2.15 -4.36 21.32
CA GLU A 155 1.15 -4.22 22.37
C GLU A 155 -0.05 -5.15 22.09
N THR A 156 -0.96 -5.29 23.05
CA THR A 156 -2.16 -6.12 22.90
C THR A 156 -3.16 -5.44 21.96
N GLU A 157 -3.46 -6.07 20.83
CA GLU A 157 -4.49 -5.58 19.90
C GLU A 157 -5.85 -5.45 20.59
N GLY A 158 -6.56 -4.35 20.31
CA GLY A 158 -7.83 -4.03 20.95
C GLY A 158 -7.71 -3.37 22.33
N ASP A 159 -6.53 -3.37 22.96
CA ASP A 159 -6.27 -2.63 24.19
C ASP A 159 -5.73 -1.23 23.90
N TYR A 160 -6.62 -0.37 23.40
CA TYR A 160 -6.30 1.01 23.05
C TYR A 160 -5.95 1.89 24.27
N GLY A 161 -6.21 1.41 25.48
CA GLY A 161 -5.85 2.09 26.74
C GLY A 161 -4.41 1.83 27.19
N LEU A 162 -3.70 0.90 26.52
CA LEU A 162 -2.36 0.44 26.89
C LEU A 162 -2.29 -0.07 28.35
N THR A 163 -3.32 -0.83 28.77
CA THR A 163 -3.47 -1.31 30.15
C THR A 163 -2.83 -2.68 30.39
N SER A 164 -2.70 -3.47 29.33
CA SER A 164 -2.16 -4.81 29.29
C SER A 164 -0.64 -4.78 29.15
N LEU A 165 -0.03 -5.94 29.41
CA LEU A 165 1.38 -6.16 29.14
C LEU A 165 1.61 -6.41 27.63
N PRO A 166 2.78 -6.03 27.09
CA PRO A 166 3.16 -6.35 25.71
C PRO A 166 3.06 -7.84 25.39
N VAL A 167 2.71 -8.16 24.15
CA VAL A 167 2.49 -9.53 23.67
C VAL A 167 3.81 -10.33 23.66
N LYS A 168 3.75 -11.56 24.18
CA LYS A 168 4.85 -12.53 24.11
C LYS A 168 4.34 -13.88 23.57
N PRO A 169 5.05 -14.54 22.63
CA PRO A 169 6.27 -14.07 21.96
C PRO A 169 6.00 -12.88 21.00
N VAL A 170 7.05 -12.10 20.71
CA VAL A 170 6.95 -10.95 19.79
C VAL A 170 6.57 -11.44 18.38
N ARG A 171 5.49 -10.88 17.83
CA ARG A 171 5.01 -11.22 16.50
C ARG A 171 5.97 -10.75 15.41
N LYS A 172 5.92 -11.39 14.22
CA LYS A 172 6.81 -11.06 13.10
C LYS A 172 6.64 -9.60 12.67
N ASN A 173 5.40 -9.13 12.59
CA ASN A 173 5.02 -7.79 12.11
C ASN A 173 5.13 -6.68 13.16
N ALA A 174 5.70 -6.91 14.34
CA ALA A 174 5.92 -5.87 15.34
C ALA A 174 7.03 -4.87 14.91
N MET A 175 6.80 -4.13 13.82
CA MET A 175 7.79 -3.28 13.14
C MET A 175 8.29 -2.17 14.06
N ALA A 176 7.38 -1.42 14.67
CA ALA A 176 7.72 -0.28 15.53
C ALA A 176 8.50 -0.74 16.77
N LEU A 177 8.13 -1.89 17.37
CA LEU A 177 8.89 -2.50 18.46
C LEU A 177 10.32 -2.86 18.06
N ARG A 178 10.54 -3.28 16.81
CA ARG A 178 11.86 -3.63 16.30
C ARG A 178 12.73 -2.39 16.08
N TYR A 179 12.16 -1.32 15.53
CA TYR A 179 12.87 -0.07 15.33
C TYR A 179 13.22 0.65 16.64
N VAL A 180 12.30 0.67 17.63
CA VAL A 180 12.61 1.28 18.93
C VAL A 180 13.75 0.56 19.64
N LYS A 181 13.81 -0.77 19.53
CA LYS A 181 14.92 -1.59 20.06
C LYS A 181 16.24 -1.39 19.32
N LYS A 182 16.21 -0.75 18.14
CA LYS A 182 17.39 -0.30 17.40
C LYS A 182 17.81 1.14 17.72
N GLY A 183 17.12 1.81 18.64
CA GLY A 183 17.42 3.17 19.05
C GLY A 183 16.78 4.25 18.18
N LEU A 184 15.83 3.89 17.30
CA LEU A 184 15.07 4.86 16.51
C LEU A 184 13.78 5.24 17.24
N VAL A 185 13.26 6.43 16.99
CA VAL A 185 11.87 6.76 17.35
C VAL A 185 10.95 6.09 16.34
N ALA A 186 10.01 5.26 16.79
CA ALA A 186 9.08 4.57 15.89
C ALA A 186 7.65 5.07 16.11
N VAL A 187 6.99 5.49 15.04
CA VAL A 187 5.59 5.94 15.06
C VAL A 187 4.74 4.91 14.33
N ALA A 188 3.75 4.32 14.99
CA ALA A 188 2.85 3.33 14.42
C ALA A 188 1.45 3.93 14.23
N VAL A 189 0.90 3.73 13.04
CA VAL A 189 -0.42 4.23 12.62
C VAL A 189 -1.36 3.08 12.31
N ASP A 190 -2.66 3.35 12.31
CA ASP A 190 -3.68 2.44 11.78
C ASP A 190 -4.01 2.83 10.34
N ASN A 191 -4.38 1.85 9.52
CA ASN A 191 -5.08 2.13 8.26
C ASN A 191 -6.56 2.46 8.55
N PRO A 192 -7.27 3.26 7.73
CA PRO A 192 -8.69 3.54 7.92
C PRO A 192 -9.53 2.27 8.09
N SER A 193 -10.58 2.32 8.91
CA SER A 193 -11.45 1.17 9.22
C SER A 193 -10.77 0.02 9.98
N CYS A 194 -9.50 0.13 10.37
CA CYS A 194 -8.75 -0.92 11.09
C CYS A 194 -8.47 -0.51 12.52
N GLY A 195 -8.22 -1.49 13.38
CA GLY A 195 -7.76 -1.22 14.75
C GLY A 195 -8.70 -0.25 15.46
N GLU A 196 -8.16 0.83 16.03
CA GLU A 196 -8.95 1.83 16.74
C GLU A 196 -9.81 2.72 15.82
N LEU A 197 -9.51 2.71 14.52
CA LEU A 197 -10.31 3.40 13.50
C LEU A 197 -11.44 2.52 12.94
N SER A 198 -11.62 1.32 13.46
CA SER A 198 -12.71 0.42 13.06
C SER A 198 -14.06 0.85 13.66
N ASP A 199 -15.14 0.53 12.95
CA ASP A 199 -16.49 0.73 13.47
C ASP A 199 -16.88 -0.47 14.36
N ASN A 200 -16.99 -0.24 15.67
CA ASN A 200 -17.33 -1.27 16.65
C ASN A 200 -16.44 -2.54 16.59
N GLY A 201 -15.15 -2.37 16.25
CA GLY A 201 -14.20 -3.48 16.12
C GLY A 201 -14.29 -4.23 14.78
N TYR A 202 -15.12 -3.78 13.84
CA TYR A 202 -15.29 -4.43 12.54
C TYR A 202 -14.50 -3.71 11.43
N PHE A 203 -13.72 -4.48 10.67
CA PHE A 203 -12.86 -3.94 9.61
C PHE A 203 -13.62 -3.81 8.30
N ASP A 204 -14.23 -2.65 8.08
CA ASP A 204 -15.06 -2.36 6.90
C ASP A 204 -14.35 -1.49 5.85
N TYR A 205 -13.40 -2.10 5.13
CA TYR A 205 -12.71 -1.42 4.02
C TYR A 205 -13.69 -1.05 2.89
N LEU A 206 -14.65 -1.92 2.58
CA LEU A 206 -15.47 -1.80 1.38
C LEU A 206 -16.47 -0.65 1.48
N ASN A 207 -17.22 -0.55 2.58
CA ASN A 207 -18.21 0.52 2.71
C ASN A 207 -17.53 1.87 2.86
N THR A 208 -16.45 1.96 3.64
CA THR A 208 -15.63 3.18 3.73
C THR A 208 -15.13 3.62 2.36
N SER A 209 -14.56 2.69 1.58
CA SER A 209 -14.08 2.97 0.24
C SER A 209 -15.20 3.41 -0.70
N ARG A 210 -16.36 2.76 -0.63
CA ARG A 210 -17.53 3.13 -1.44
C ARG A 210 -17.98 4.56 -1.14
N ILE A 211 -18.11 4.92 0.14
CA ILE A 211 -18.52 6.28 0.55
C ILE A 211 -17.50 7.31 0.08
N LEU A 212 -16.20 7.03 0.22
CA LEU A 212 -15.13 7.92 -0.26
C LEU A 212 -15.21 8.13 -1.78
N LEU A 213 -15.47 7.09 -2.55
CA LEU A 213 -15.64 7.19 -4.00
C LEU A 213 -16.85 8.06 -4.38
N GLU A 214 -17.97 7.99 -3.64
CA GLU A 214 -19.15 8.83 -3.88
C GLU A 214 -18.86 10.33 -3.70
N VAL A 215 -17.98 10.70 -2.76
CA VAL A 215 -17.55 12.09 -2.55
C VAL A 215 -16.36 12.50 -3.41
N GLY A 216 -16.00 11.66 -4.40
CA GLY A 216 -14.90 11.90 -5.33
C GLY A 216 -13.51 11.75 -4.70
N TRP A 217 -13.40 11.06 -3.56
CA TRP A 217 -12.14 10.71 -2.91
C TRP A 217 -11.85 9.21 -3.05
N SER A 218 -10.87 8.70 -2.30
CA SER A 218 -10.52 7.28 -2.30
C SER A 218 -9.99 6.86 -0.94
N TYR A 219 -10.00 5.55 -0.68
CA TYR A 219 -9.41 4.99 0.53
C TYR A 219 -7.92 5.35 0.65
N LEU A 220 -7.16 5.18 -0.45
CA LEU A 220 -5.75 5.60 -0.48
C LEU A 220 -5.57 7.11 -0.24
N GLY A 221 -6.50 7.93 -0.74
CA GLY A 221 -6.53 9.36 -0.49
C GLY A 221 -6.68 9.71 0.98
N LEU A 222 -7.62 9.05 1.67
CA LEU A 222 -7.85 9.24 3.11
C LEU A 222 -6.66 8.75 3.94
N THR A 223 -6.19 7.52 3.73
CA THR A 223 -5.07 6.96 4.52
C THR A 223 -3.80 7.80 4.35
N ALA A 224 -3.46 8.19 3.12
CA ALA A 224 -2.29 9.03 2.89
C ALA A 224 -2.44 10.42 3.52
N TRP A 225 -3.65 10.99 3.59
CA TRP A 225 -3.90 12.26 4.27
C TRP A 225 -3.70 12.15 5.79
N GLN A 226 -4.22 11.08 6.39
CA GLN A 226 -4.04 10.83 7.83
C GLN A 226 -2.56 10.64 8.17
N ASP A 227 -1.85 9.83 7.39
CA ASP A 227 -0.42 9.59 7.55
C ASP A 227 0.42 10.86 7.30
N TRP A 228 0.02 11.70 6.34
CA TRP A 228 0.67 12.98 6.04
C TRP A 228 0.64 13.93 7.25
N ASN A 229 -0.49 14.00 7.95
CA ASN A 229 -0.62 14.83 9.15
C ASN A 229 0.29 14.33 10.28
N ILE A 230 0.38 13.01 10.47
CA ILE A 230 1.26 12.39 11.48
C ILE A 230 2.73 12.56 11.10
N LEU A 231 3.09 12.43 9.82
CA LEU A 231 4.43 12.70 9.30
C LEU A 231 4.87 14.15 9.54
N ASN A 232 3.97 15.12 9.33
CA ASN A 232 4.26 16.52 9.64
C ASN A 232 4.42 16.76 11.14
N TRP A 233 3.61 16.11 11.97
CA TRP A 233 3.82 16.12 13.42
C TRP A 233 5.19 15.56 13.79
N MET A 234 5.63 14.45 13.19
CA MET A 234 6.96 13.88 13.43
C MET A 234 8.06 14.89 13.14
N LYS A 235 8.00 15.55 11.97
CA LYS A 235 8.99 16.55 11.54
C LYS A 235 9.00 17.81 12.41
N ALA A 236 7.92 18.09 13.13
CA ALA A 236 7.81 19.20 14.06
C ALA A 236 8.38 18.89 15.45
N GLN A 237 8.64 17.62 15.79
CA GLN A 237 9.17 17.27 17.10
C GLN A 237 10.64 17.68 17.23
N SER A 238 10.97 18.36 18.33
CA SER A 238 12.35 18.83 18.60
C SER A 238 13.36 17.71 18.68
N TYR A 239 12.95 16.49 19.01
CA TYR A 239 13.85 15.34 19.19
C TYR A 239 13.95 14.41 18.00
N ILE A 240 13.16 14.66 16.94
CA ILE A 240 13.24 13.91 15.70
C ILE A 240 14.21 14.62 14.76
N ASP A 241 15.15 13.86 14.21
CA ASP A 241 15.95 14.33 13.09
C ASP A 241 15.09 14.36 11.82
N LYS A 242 14.64 15.55 11.43
CA LYS A 242 13.80 15.77 10.25
C LYS A 242 14.48 15.38 8.93
N GLU A 243 15.80 15.27 8.90
CA GLU A 243 16.57 14.85 7.72
C GLU A 243 16.74 13.33 7.64
N ARG A 244 16.37 12.60 8.71
CA ARG A 244 16.49 11.14 8.83
C ARG A 244 15.16 10.47 9.20
N VAL A 245 14.07 10.93 8.57
CA VAL A 245 12.73 10.33 8.69
C VAL A 245 12.55 9.25 7.62
N ILE A 246 12.25 8.03 8.05
CA ILE A 246 12.06 6.84 7.21
C ILE A 246 10.57 6.48 7.18
N ILE A 247 10.06 6.00 6.05
CA ILE A 247 8.72 5.40 5.96
C ILE A 247 8.86 3.90 5.73
N SER A 248 8.19 3.10 6.55
CA SER A 248 8.22 1.64 6.51
C SER A 248 6.81 1.08 6.38
N GLY A 249 6.47 0.61 5.18
CA GLY A 249 5.16 0.03 4.87
C GLY A 249 5.24 -1.48 4.74
N PHE A 250 4.28 -2.18 5.34
CA PHE A 250 4.09 -3.62 5.18
C PHE A 250 2.80 -3.91 4.42
N SER A 251 2.85 -4.76 3.39
CA SER A 251 1.66 -5.14 2.60
C SER A 251 0.91 -3.89 2.09
N LEU A 252 -0.38 -3.75 2.41
CA LEU A 252 -1.19 -2.56 2.14
C LEU A 252 -0.51 -1.22 2.50
N GLY A 253 0.27 -1.18 3.59
CA GLY A 253 0.98 0.04 4.03
C GLY A 253 2.04 0.55 3.05
N THR A 254 2.39 -0.22 2.03
CA THR A 254 3.27 0.24 0.93
C THR A 254 2.58 1.24 0.00
N GLU A 255 1.26 1.25 -0.07
CA GLU A 255 0.51 2.19 -0.91
C GLU A 255 0.61 3.64 -0.41
N PRO A 256 0.23 3.97 0.85
CA PRO A 256 0.48 5.31 1.38
C PRO A 256 1.97 5.65 1.41
N LEU A 257 2.87 4.69 1.64
CA LEU A 257 4.32 4.94 1.55
C LEU A 257 4.72 5.52 0.19
N MET A 258 4.20 4.97 -0.91
CA MET A 258 4.47 5.51 -2.25
C MET A 258 3.90 6.92 -2.42
N VAL A 259 2.69 7.18 -1.93
CA VAL A 259 2.06 8.52 -1.99
C VAL A 259 2.90 9.53 -1.21
N LEU A 260 3.18 9.27 0.08
CA LEU A 260 3.99 10.15 0.93
C LEU A 260 5.37 10.38 0.32
N GLY A 261 6.00 9.31 -0.17
CA GLY A 261 7.32 9.37 -0.79
C GLY A 261 7.35 10.27 -2.02
N VAL A 262 6.38 10.16 -2.91
CA VAL A 262 6.28 10.99 -4.12
C VAL A 262 5.97 12.45 -3.79
N LEU A 263 5.11 12.69 -2.80
CA LEU A 263 4.67 14.04 -2.44
C LEU A 263 5.64 14.81 -1.54
N ASP A 264 6.46 14.10 -0.75
CA ASP A 264 7.38 14.72 0.20
C ASP A 264 8.85 14.35 -0.10
N PRO A 265 9.61 15.24 -0.76
CA PRO A 265 11.01 14.98 -1.08
C PRO A 265 11.93 15.00 0.15
N SER A 266 11.45 15.42 1.33
CA SER A 266 12.25 15.51 2.55
C SER A 266 12.36 14.19 3.30
N ILE A 267 11.57 13.17 2.93
CA ILE A 267 11.71 11.82 3.49
C ILE A 267 13.08 11.25 3.13
N TYR A 268 13.76 10.63 4.10
CA TYR A 268 15.11 10.13 3.95
C TYR A 268 15.19 8.81 3.18
N ALA A 269 14.41 7.81 3.60
CA ALA A 269 14.50 6.44 3.08
C ALA A 269 13.17 5.67 3.19
N PHE A 270 13.05 4.56 2.47
CA PHE A 270 11.83 3.77 2.38
C PHE A 270 12.08 2.27 2.56
N VAL A 271 11.22 1.63 3.36
CA VAL A 271 11.15 0.17 3.48
C VAL A 271 9.85 -0.30 2.84
N TYR A 272 9.95 -0.86 1.64
CA TYR A 272 8.85 -1.44 0.88
C TYR A 272 8.77 -2.94 1.17
N ASN A 273 7.95 -3.33 2.15
CA ASN A 273 7.78 -4.73 2.54
C ASN A 273 6.48 -5.31 1.98
N ASP A 274 6.43 -5.41 0.65
CA ASP A 274 5.49 -6.20 -0.12
C ASP A 274 6.20 -6.62 -1.42
N PHE A 275 5.62 -7.54 -2.19
CA PHE A 275 6.16 -7.79 -3.52
C PHE A 275 5.88 -6.59 -4.44
N LEU A 276 6.83 -6.26 -5.31
CA LEU A 276 6.64 -5.19 -6.27
C LEU A 276 5.69 -5.66 -7.38
N CYS A 277 4.46 -5.14 -7.36
CA CYS A 277 3.42 -5.53 -8.29
C CYS A 277 3.26 -4.53 -9.43
N ARG A 278 3.29 -4.98 -10.69
CA ARG A 278 2.73 -4.23 -11.82
C ARG A 278 1.23 -4.51 -11.93
N THR A 279 0.44 -3.68 -11.25
CA THR A 279 -0.98 -3.93 -10.98
C THR A 279 -1.85 -3.93 -12.23
N LEU A 280 -1.52 -3.11 -13.24
CA LEU A 280 -2.22 -3.09 -14.51
C LEU A 280 -2.03 -4.42 -15.25
N GLU A 281 -0.80 -4.94 -15.31
CA GLU A 281 -0.52 -6.25 -15.90
C GLU A 281 -1.29 -7.34 -15.15
N ARG A 282 -1.29 -7.31 -13.81
CA ARG A 282 -2.08 -8.23 -12.97
C ARG A 282 -3.56 -8.26 -13.36
N ILE A 283 -4.21 -7.11 -13.52
CA ILE A 283 -5.62 -7.00 -13.92
C ILE A 283 -5.87 -7.59 -15.31
N LEU A 284 -4.93 -7.39 -16.24
CA LEU A 284 -5.07 -7.87 -17.62
C LEU A 284 -4.87 -9.37 -17.76
N VAL A 285 -3.99 -9.96 -16.94
CA VAL A 285 -3.60 -11.38 -17.06
C VAL A 285 -4.41 -12.31 -16.16
N MET A 286 -4.83 -11.86 -14.97
CA MET A 286 -5.65 -12.63 -14.04
C MET A 286 -7.11 -12.67 -14.49
N THR A 287 -7.36 -13.51 -15.50
CA THR A 287 -8.66 -13.57 -16.18
C THR A 287 -9.28 -14.96 -16.14
N LYS A 288 -8.64 -15.96 -15.54
CA LYS A 288 -9.23 -17.30 -15.40
C LYS A 288 -10.56 -17.22 -14.63
N PRO A 289 -11.67 -17.71 -15.19
CA PRO A 289 -12.96 -17.71 -14.52
C PRO A 289 -12.99 -18.73 -13.38
N ASP A 290 -13.79 -18.45 -12.35
CA ASP A 290 -14.18 -19.43 -11.34
C ASP A 290 -15.20 -20.44 -11.89
N GLU A 291 -15.58 -21.41 -11.05
CA GLU A 291 -16.57 -22.46 -11.40
C GLU A 291 -17.93 -21.90 -11.84
N LYS A 292 -18.24 -20.63 -11.51
CA LYS A 292 -19.48 -19.94 -11.88
C LYS A 292 -19.30 -19.02 -13.09
N GLY A 293 -18.14 -19.05 -13.76
CA GLY A 293 -17.83 -18.19 -14.89
C GLY A 293 -17.44 -16.76 -14.52
N ARG A 294 -17.32 -16.43 -13.23
CA ARG A 294 -16.95 -15.08 -12.76
C ARG A 294 -15.45 -14.90 -12.84
N ARG A 295 -15.00 -13.69 -13.18
CA ARG A 295 -13.59 -13.32 -13.21
C ARG A 295 -13.33 -12.35 -12.07
N PRO A 296 -12.88 -12.81 -10.88
CA PRO A 296 -12.67 -11.92 -9.75
C PRO A 296 -11.64 -10.85 -10.11
N PHE A 297 -11.87 -9.63 -9.65
CA PHE A 297 -10.84 -8.60 -9.72
C PHE A 297 -9.70 -8.98 -8.76
N PRO A 298 -8.42 -8.63 -9.05
CA PRO A 298 -7.30 -9.08 -8.22
C PRO A 298 -7.36 -8.62 -6.74
N ASN A 299 -8.07 -7.54 -6.47
CA ASN A 299 -8.27 -6.97 -5.14
C ASN A 299 -9.61 -6.18 -5.09
N SER A 300 -9.95 -5.65 -3.92
CA SER A 300 -11.22 -4.96 -3.70
C SER A 300 -11.09 -3.43 -3.87
N ILE A 301 -12.20 -2.70 -3.69
CA ILE A 301 -12.33 -1.28 -4.06
C ILE A 301 -11.56 -0.31 -3.15
N GLU A 302 -11.01 -0.75 -2.03
CA GLU A 302 -10.06 0.03 -1.23
C GLU A 302 -8.76 0.35 -1.98
N HIS A 303 -8.46 -0.43 -3.03
CA HIS A 303 -7.37 -0.16 -3.96
C HIS A 303 -7.79 0.67 -5.18
N LEU A 304 -9.06 1.10 -5.26
CA LEU A 304 -9.56 1.87 -6.40
C LEU A 304 -9.28 3.36 -6.19
N ILE A 305 -8.35 3.88 -6.99
CA ILE A 305 -8.13 5.31 -7.17
C ILE A 305 -8.50 5.65 -8.62
N PRO A 306 -9.63 6.34 -8.87
CA PRO A 306 -10.08 6.66 -10.21
C PRO A 306 -8.99 7.36 -11.02
N GLY A 307 -8.62 6.80 -12.18
CA GLY A 307 -7.60 7.35 -13.08
C GLY A 307 -6.16 6.93 -12.79
N PHE A 308 -5.84 6.28 -11.66
CA PHE A 308 -4.47 5.95 -11.26
C PHE A 308 -3.67 5.18 -12.33
N LEU A 309 -4.23 4.06 -12.81
CA LEU A 309 -3.57 3.22 -13.83
C LEU A 309 -3.58 3.81 -15.25
N THR A 310 -4.19 4.98 -15.44
CA THR A 310 -4.00 5.76 -16.68
C THR A 310 -2.73 6.61 -16.63
N GLN A 311 -2.19 6.83 -15.43
CA GLN A 311 -1.07 7.72 -15.19
C GLN A 311 0.22 6.94 -14.90
N PHE A 312 0.19 5.98 -13.97
CA PHE A 312 1.39 5.23 -13.57
C PHE A 312 1.01 3.92 -12.88
N ASP A 313 2.00 3.05 -12.65
CA ASP A 313 1.87 1.82 -11.85
C ASP A 313 2.97 1.80 -10.75
N PHE A 314 2.94 0.83 -9.83
CA PHE A 314 3.82 0.84 -8.66
C PHE A 314 5.33 0.84 -8.99
N PRO A 315 5.84 0.10 -10.01
CA PRO A 315 7.25 0.18 -10.38
C PRO A 315 7.67 1.60 -10.81
N ASP A 316 6.77 2.36 -11.45
CA ASP A 316 7.02 3.75 -11.84
C ASP A 316 7.11 4.66 -10.61
N LEU A 317 6.23 4.45 -9.62
CA LEU A 317 6.24 5.20 -8.36
C LEU A 317 7.50 4.93 -7.53
N VAL A 318 7.92 3.67 -7.42
CA VAL A 318 9.14 3.30 -6.69
C VAL A 318 10.39 3.83 -7.40
N ALA A 319 10.43 3.77 -8.74
CA ALA A 319 11.49 4.43 -9.53
C ALA A 319 11.55 5.94 -9.27
N ALA A 320 10.38 6.59 -9.13
CA ALA A 320 10.30 8.03 -8.84
C ALA A 320 10.80 8.40 -7.44
N LEU A 321 11.05 7.45 -6.53
CA LEU A 321 11.63 7.73 -5.22
C LEU A 321 13.13 8.05 -5.27
N ALA A 322 13.81 7.69 -6.36
CA ALA A 322 15.22 7.99 -6.57
C ALA A 322 15.50 9.51 -6.41
N PRO A 323 16.63 9.92 -5.81
CA PRO A 323 17.77 9.09 -5.41
C PRO A 323 17.67 8.48 -3.99
N ARG A 324 16.55 8.64 -3.28
CA ARG A 324 16.46 8.29 -1.85
C ARG A 324 16.56 6.77 -1.64
N PRO A 325 17.27 6.29 -0.60
CA PRO A 325 17.40 4.85 -0.33
C PRO A 325 16.04 4.13 -0.24
N VAL A 326 15.91 3.01 -0.97
CA VAL A 326 14.74 2.13 -0.92
C VAL A 326 15.21 0.68 -0.78
N ILE A 327 14.54 -0.08 0.08
CA ILE A 327 14.65 -1.55 0.14
C ILE A 327 13.30 -2.20 -0.19
N CYS A 328 13.29 -3.14 -1.15
CA CYS A 328 12.16 -4.04 -1.43
C CYS A 328 12.47 -5.44 -0.91
N THR A 329 11.62 -6.05 -0.07
CA THR A 329 12.02 -7.26 0.69
C THR A 329 11.31 -8.55 0.29
N GLU A 330 10.29 -8.49 -0.57
CA GLU A 330 9.39 -9.61 -0.85
C GLU A 330 9.24 -9.91 -2.36
N GLY A 331 10.27 -9.63 -3.15
CA GLY A 331 10.31 -10.04 -4.54
C GLY A 331 9.31 -9.32 -5.44
N GLY A 332 8.93 -9.99 -6.53
CA GLY A 332 8.37 -9.38 -7.73
C GLY A 332 9.08 -9.94 -8.97
N LEU A 333 8.77 -9.42 -10.15
CA LEU A 333 9.46 -9.79 -11.39
C LEU A 333 10.80 -9.07 -11.52
N ASP A 334 11.84 -9.80 -11.93
CA ASP A 334 13.20 -9.27 -12.14
C ASP A 334 13.18 -8.05 -13.07
N ARG A 335 12.40 -8.09 -14.16
CA ARG A 335 12.22 -6.98 -15.12
C ARG A 335 11.84 -5.67 -14.44
N ASP A 336 10.97 -5.70 -13.43
CA ASP A 336 10.49 -4.49 -12.75
C ASP A 336 11.55 -3.94 -11.78
N PHE A 337 12.37 -4.81 -11.19
CA PHE A 337 13.52 -4.40 -10.38
C PHE A 337 14.69 -3.86 -11.20
N GLU A 338 15.01 -4.48 -12.34
CA GLU A 338 16.04 -3.95 -13.25
C GLU A 338 15.63 -2.57 -13.78
N LEU A 339 14.34 -2.37 -14.07
CA LEU A 339 13.82 -1.06 -14.44
C LEU A 339 14.07 0.01 -13.36
N ILE A 340 13.85 -0.31 -12.09
CA ILE A 340 14.11 0.64 -10.98
C ILE A 340 15.60 0.85 -10.78
N LYS A 341 16.45 -0.19 -10.91
CA LYS A 341 17.90 -0.02 -10.87
C LYS A 341 18.37 1.02 -11.90
N GLU A 342 17.85 0.99 -13.11
CA GLU A 342 18.16 1.99 -14.13
C GLU A 342 17.76 3.41 -13.69
N ALA A 343 16.60 3.60 -13.06
CA ALA A 343 16.20 4.89 -12.51
C ALA A 343 17.22 5.44 -11.49
N TYR A 344 17.76 4.58 -10.62
CA TYR A 344 18.79 4.95 -9.64
C TYR A 344 20.17 5.17 -10.28
N GLN A 345 20.49 4.47 -11.37
CA GLN A 345 21.70 4.73 -12.16
C GLN A 345 21.65 6.10 -12.84
N ILE A 346 20.51 6.47 -13.45
CA ILE A 346 20.31 7.77 -14.14
C ILE A 346 20.62 8.95 -13.22
N VAL A 347 20.26 8.85 -11.94
CA VAL A 347 20.52 9.91 -10.94
C VAL A 347 21.84 9.72 -10.18
N GLY A 348 22.70 8.80 -10.61
CA GLY A 348 24.05 8.60 -10.07
C GLY A 348 24.06 8.02 -8.65
N LYS A 349 23.03 7.28 -8.24
CA LYS A 349 22.91 6.65 -6.91
C LYS A 349 22.50 5.17 -6.99
N PRO A 350 23.19 4.33 -7.79
CA PRO A 350 22.79 2.94 -7.99
C PRO A 350 22.71 2.12 -6.69
N ASP A 351 23.59 2.38 -5.72
CA ASP A 351 23.66 1.65 -4.45
C ASP A 351 22.50 1.98 -3.48
N ASN A 352 21.68 2.99 -3.79
CA ASN A 352 20.55 3.38 -2.96
C ASN A 352 19.30 2.52 -3.21
N PHE A 353 19.28 1.68 -4.24
CA PHE A 353 18.20 0.71 -4.45
C PHE A 353 18.66 -0.69 -4.09
N THR A 354 17.99 -1.30 -3.12
CA THR A 354 18.24 -2.68 -2.68
C THR A 354 16.97 -3.49 -2.84
N PHE A 355 17.05 -4.72 -3.36
CA PHE A 355 15.90 -5.62 -3.36
C PHE A 355 16.30 -7.05 -3.01
N TYR A 356 15.33 -7.80 -2.51
CA TYR A 356 15.42 -9.22 -2.20
C TYR A 356 14.17 -9.92 -2.71
N HIS A 357 14.33 -11.19 -3.09
CA HIS A 357 13.20 -12.09 -3.29
C HIS A 357 12.94 -12.90 -2.02
N TYR A 358 11.74 -13.48 -1.91
CA TYR A 358 11.46 -14.54 -0.95
C TYR A 358 12.53 -15.63 -1.00
N LYS A 359 12.82 -16.28 0.14
CA LYS A 359 13.80 -17.38 0.22
C LYS A 359 13.56 -18.47 -0.84
N LYS A 360 12.29 -18.80 -1.11
CA LYS A 360 11.87 -19.75 -2.16
C LYS A 360 12.34 -19.38 -3.57
N PHE A 361 12.51 -18.08 -3.84
CA PHE A 361 12.86 -17.54 -5.16
C PHE A 361 14.19 -16.77 -5.14
N ALA A 362 15.01 -16.94 -4.09
CA ALA A 362 16.25 -16.19 -3.93
C ALA A 362 17.28 -16.57 -5.01
N ASN A 363 17.34 -17.85 -5.38
CA ASN A 363 18.18 -18.33 -6.47
C ASN A 363 17.55 -17.97 -7.82
N PRO A 364 18.26 -17.26 -8.72
CA PRO A 364 17.74 -16.91 -10.05
C PRO A 364 17.23 -18.09 -10.88
N LYS A 365 17.73 -19.31 -10.64
CA LYS A 365 17.27 -20.52 -11.33
C LYS A 365 15.83 -20.92 -10.98
N ASP A 366 15.32 -20.45 -9.85
CA ASP A 366 13.96 -20.74 -9.38
C ASP A 366 12.94 -19.72 -9.91
N ARG A 367 13.39 -18.73 -10.69
CA ARG A 367 12.56 -17.65 -11.25
C ARG A 367 12.43 -17.78 -12.76
N GLN A 368 11.27 -17.39 -13.28
CA GLN A 368 11.06 -17.32 -14.73
C GLN A 368 11.55 -15.97 -15.26
N GLN A 369 12.40 -16.00 -16.28
CA GLN A 369 12.84 -14.81 -17.01
C GLN A 369 11.82 -14.52 -18.11
N ILE A 370 10.85 -13.66 -17.81
CA ILE A 370 9.73 -13.35 -18.70
C ILE A 370 9.55 -11.85 -18.88
N ASP A 371 9.30 -11.44 -20.12
CA ASP A 371 8.99 -10.05 -20.46
C ASP A 371 7.51 -9.73 -20.31
N ARG A 372 6.63 -10.75 -20.19
CA ARG A 372 5.19 -10.60 -20.00
C ARG A 372 4.62 -11.77 -19.21
N VAL A 373 3.73 -11.48 -18.27
CA VAL A 373 2.99 -12.50 -17.54
C VAL A 373 1.99 -13.20 -18.49
N PRO A 374 1.84 -14.54 -18.44
CA PRO A 374 0.86 -15.24 -19.27
C PRO A 374 -0.59 -14.79 -18.98
N GLU A 375 -1.35 -14.49 -20.03
CA GLU A 375 -2.78 -14.18 -19.92
C GLU A 375 -3.61 -15.43 -19.61
N GLY A 376 -4.70 -15.25 -18.85
CA GLY A 376 -5.68 -16.31 -18.56
C GLY A 376 -5.33 -17.15 -17.35
N ILE A 377 -4.60 -16.58 -16.39
CA ILE A 377 -4.16 -17.29 -15.18
C ILE A 377 -5.03 -16.94 -13.97
N ASP A 378 -5.01 -17.81 -12.96
CA ASP A 378 -5.59 -17.54 -11.64
C ASP A 378 -4.58 -16.86 -10.70
N LEU A 379 -5.02 -16.53 -9.49
CA LEU A 379 -4.20 -15.87 -8.47
C LEU A 379 -2.99 -16.70 -8.05
N ASP A 380 -3.16 -18.01 -7.84
CA ASP A 380 -2.09 -18.90 -7.40
C ASP A 380 -0.98 -18.99 -8.46
N THR A 381 -1.39 -19.15 -9.72
CA THR A 381 -0.45 -19.15 -10.86
C THR A 381 0.22 -17.79 -10.99
N PHE A 382 -0.52 -16.68 -10.84
CA PHE A 382 0.05 -15.34 -10.87
C PHE A 382 1.15 -15.18 -9.81
N PHE A 383 0.89 -15.52 -8.55
CA PHE A 383 1.88 -15.43 -7.48
C PHE A 383 3.13 -16.27 -7.76
N GLN A 384 2.96 -17.48 -8.28
CA GLN A 384 4.11 -18.32 -8.64
C GLN A 384 4.94 -17.69 -9.76
N VAL A 385 4.30 -17.09 -10.78
CA VAL A 385 4.97 -16.44 -11.91
C VAL A 385 5.69 -15.16 -11.48
N VAL A 386 5.11 -14.39 -10.56
CA VAL A 386 5.71 -13.14 -10.05
C VAL A 386 6.61 -13.32 -8.82
N ASN A 387 7.04 -14.56 -8.55
CA ASN A 387 8.01 -14.91 -7.51
C ASN A 387 7.55 -14.59 -6.08
N VAL A 388 6.26 -14.79 -5.78
CA VAL A 388 5.64 -14.51 -4.47
C VAL A 388 5.40 -15.81 -3.70
N ASP A 389 5.71 -15.81 -2.40
CA ASP A 389 5.43 -16.91 -1.48
C ASP A 389 4.50 -16.43 -0.34
N PRO A 390 3.16 -16.52 -0.53
CA PRO A 390 2.20 -15.95 0.42
C PRO A 390 2.35 -16.48 1.85
N LYS A 391 2.79 -17.74 2.02
CA LYS A 391 2.99 -18.35 3.36
C LYS A 391 4.09 -17.66 4.17
N ASN A 392 5.00 -16.98 3.49
CA ASN A 392 6.11 -16.26 4.10
C ASN A 392 5.93 -14.74 3.99
N HIS A 393 4.72 -14.23 3.72
CA HIS A 393 4.43 -12.80 3.75
C HIS A 393 4.41 -12.26 5.19
N TYR A 394 5.41 -11.46 5.55
CA TYR A 394 5.60 -10.86 6.87
C TYR A 394 6.69 -9.78 6.81
N PHE A 395 6.76 -8.89 7.80
CA PHE A 395 7.83 -7.89 7.87
C PHE A 395 9.23 -8.52 8.02
N LYS A 396 10.09 -8.36 7.00
CA LYS A 396 11.42 -8.98 6.87
C LYS A 396 12.47 -8.27 7.72
N ALA A 397 12.28 -8.25 9.03
CA ALA A 397 13.19 -7.62 9.98
C ALA A 397 14.65 -8.09 9.82
N GLU A 398 14.86 -9.35 9.43
CA GLU A 398 16.16 -9.94 9.17
C GLU A 398 16.91 -9.29 7.98
N LEU A 399 16.21 -8.66 7.05
CA LEU A 399 16.77 -7.91 5.92
C LEU A 399 16.80 -6.40 6.21
N VAL A 400 15.70 -5.90 6.77
CA VAL A 400 15.49 -4.46 6.98
C VAL A 400 16.42 -3.90 8.06
N LEU A 401 16.53 -4.56 9.21
CA LEU A 401 17.29 -3.99 10.33
C LEU A 401 18.79 -3.81 10.02
N PRO A 402 19.49 -4.79 9.37
CA PRO A 402 20.85 -4.56 8.89
C PRO A 402 20.96 -3.47 7.81
N TRP A 403 19.95 -3.35 6.94
CA TRP A 403 19.92 -2.30 5.93
C TRP A 403 19.79 -0.90 6.56
N ILE A 404 18.97 -0.75 7.59
CA ILE A 404 18.85 0.48 8.39
C ILE A 404 20.19 0.86 9.02
N ASP A 405 20.91 -0.11 9.61
CA ASP A 405 22.24 0.12 10.18
C ASP A 405 23.25 0.62 9.13
N LYS A 406 23.09 0.24 7.85
CA LYS A 406 23.94 0.70 6.74
C LYS A 406 23.53 2.10 6.28
N VAL A 407 22.24 2.36 6.15
CA VAL A 407 21.70 3.60 5.56
C VAL A 407 21.73 4.78 6.53
N LEU A 408 21.79 4.53 7.85
CA LEU A 408 21.92 5.58 8.87
C LEU A 408 23.35 5.86 9.32
N LYS A 409 24.35 5.08 8.88
CA LYS A 409 25.77 5.41 9.03
C LYS A 409 26.11 6.57 8.10
#